data_AF-A0A2G9PR82-F1
#
_entry.id   AF-A0A2G9PR82-F1
#
_cell.length_a   1.000
_cell.length_b   1.000
_cell.length_c   1.000
_cell.angle_alpha   90.00
_cell.angle_beta   90.00
_cell.angle_gamma   90.00
#
_symmetry.space_group_name_H-M   'P 1'
#
loop_
_entity.id
_entity.type
_entity.pdbx_description
1 polymer ?
#
loop_
_entity_poly.entity_id
_entity_poly.type
_entity_poly.pdbx_seq_one_letter_code
_entity_poly.pdbx_strand_id
1 'polypeptide(L)'
;MGEDATPREAYIRGRLEGLNELISILKDAVTGDKPVEPNTVVKTIVLHISNEMEEIVGEMKEQHGESHPVLRKAKAESDRMEREAKAIEPEHEAEDIAPMVKKNVESADDLMKSLMAMREEEPK
;
A
#
# COMPACT_ATOMS: atom_id res chain seq x y z
N MET A 1 -13.32 26.60 9.60
CA MET A 1 -13.08 27.41 8.38
C MET A 1 -11.91 26.75 7.69
N GLY A 2 -12.08 26.34 6.44
CA GLY A 2 -11.18 25.42 5.75
C GLY A 2 -9.77 25.98 5.67
N GLU A 3 -8.83 25.28 6.29
CA GLU A 3 -7.43 25.39 5.92
C GLU A 3 -7.32 24.79 4.53
N ASP A 4 -7.06 25.63 3.55
CA ASP A 4 -6.68 25.16 2.22
C ASP A 4 -5.45 24.27 2.40
N ALA A 5 -5.62 22.96 2.16
CA ALA A 5 -4.52 22.02 2.16
C ALA A 5 -3.39 22.58 1.29
N THR A 6 -2.18 22.61 1.83
CA THR A 6 -1.01 23.04 1.07
C THR A 6 -0.90 22.21 -0.21
N PRO A 7 -0.30 22.73 -1.30
CA PRO A 7 -0.12 21.96 -2.53
C PRO A 7 0.53 20.59 -2.31
N ARG A 8 1.40 20.48 -1.31
CA ARG A 8 2.04 19.23 -0.88
C ARG A 8 1.06 18.27 -0.21
N GLU A 9 0.19 18.75 0.68
CA GLU A 9 -0.86 17.92 1.29
C GLU A 9 -1.90 17.44 0.27
N ALA A 10 -2.29 18.30 -0.66
CA ALA A 10 -3.17 17.92 -1.77
C ALA A 10 -2.54 16.85 -2.67
N TYR A 11 -1.23 16.96 -2.91
CA TYR A 11 -0.47 15.97 -3.67
C TYR A 11 -0.42 14.61 -2.96
N ILE A 12 -0.01 14.58 -1.68
CA ILE A 12 0.02 13.35 -0.86
C ILE A 12 -1.37 12.72 -0.78
N ARG A 13 -2.42 13.54 -0.62
CA ARG A 13 -3.80 13.08 -0.64
C ARG A 13 -4.16 12.38 -1.95
N GLY A 14 -3.85 13.00 -3.10
CA GLY A 14 -4.13 12.39 -4.40
C GLY A 14 -3.41 11.05 -4.59
N ARG A 15 -2.14 10.96 -4.14
CA ARG A 15 -1.38 9.69 -4.17
C ARG A 15 -2.01 8.62 -3.29
N LEU A 16 -2.40 8.96 -2.06
CA LEU A 16 -3.08 8.03 -1.16
C LEU A 16 -4.41 7.55 -1.74
N GLU A 17 -5.22 8.44 -2.31
CA GLU A 17 -6.49 8.09 -2.94
C GLU A 17 -6.30 7.15 -4.14
N GLY A 18 -5.34 7.45 -5.02
CA GLY A 18 -5.01 6.58 -6.16
C GLY A 18 -4.47 5.21 -5.74
N LEU A 19 -3.61 5.17 -4.72
CA LEU A 19 -3.08 3.92 -4.17
C LEU A 19 -4.20 3.07 -3.55
N ASN A 20 -5.15 3.70 -2.85
CA ASN A 20 -6.33 3.02 -2.30
C ASN A 20 -7.22 2.42 -3.38
N GLU A 21 -7.40 3.12 -4.52
CA GLU A 21 -8.16 2.60 -5.66
C GLU A 21 -7.47 1.39 -6.29
N LEU A 22 -6.15 1.44 -6.49
CA LEU A 22 -5.36 0.30 -6.99
C LEU A 22 -5.46 -0.92 -6.06
N ILE A 23 -5.35 -0.71 -4.74
CA ILE A 23 -5.49 -1.79 -3.75
C ILE A 23 -6.91 -2.38 -3.80
N SER A 24 -7.94 -1.55 -3.97
CA SER A 24 -9.32 -2.02 -4.08
C SER A 24 -9.53 -2.89 -5.33
N ILE A 25 -9.01 -2.47 -6.48
CA ILE A 25 -9.04 -3.26 -7.72
C ILE A 25 -8.33 -4.60 -7.53
N LEU A 26 -7.15 -4.57 -6.90
CA LEU A 26 -6.39 -5.78 -6.65
C LEU A 26 -7.13 -6.71 -5.66
N LYS A 27 -7.79 -6.14 -4.65
CA LYS A 27 -8.62 -6.89 -3.68
C LYS A 27 -9.77 -7.60 -4.37
N ASP A 28 -10.48 -6.92 -5.27
CA ASP A 28 -11.57 -7.52 -6.04
C ASP A 28 -11.05 -8.63 -6.96
N ALA A 29 -9.88 -8.44 -7.57
CA ALA A 29 -9.25 -9.42 -8.45
C ALA A 29 -8.81 -10.70 -7.71
N VAL A 30 -8.30 -10.58 -6.48
CA VAL A 30 -7.79 -11.73 -5.70
C VAL A 30 -8.84 -12.39 -4.81
N THR A 31 -10.01 -11.75 -4.62
CA THR A 31 -11.14 -12.31 -3.85
C THR A 31 -12.23 -12.91 -4.74
N GLY A 32 -12.24 -12.59 -6.04
CA GLY A 32 -13.15 -13.20 -7.00
C GLY A 32 -12.83 -14.67 -7.30
N ASP A 33 -13.84 -15.44 -7.73
CA ASP A 33 -13.72 -16.85 -8.15
C ASP A 33 -12.94 -17.04 -9.47
N LYS A 34 -12.28 -16.00 -9.98
CA LYS A 34 -11.49 -16.07 -11.20
C LYS A 34 -10.05 -16.44 -10.86
N PRO A 35 -9.38 -17.25 -11.70
CA PRO A 35 -7.97 -17.56 -11.48
C PRO A 35 -7.17 -16.27 -11.37
N VAL A 36 -6.33 -16.21 -10.34
CA VAL A 36 -5.42 -15.09 -10.09
C VAL A 36 -4.59 -14.86 -11.37
N GLU A 37 -4.56 -13.61 -11.85
CA GLU A 37 -3.82 -13.20 -13.04
C GLU A 37 -2.35 -13.68 -13.00
N PRO A 38 -1.65 -13.75 -14.14
CA PRO A 38 -0.30 -14.33 -14.19
C PRO A 38 0.58 -13.79 -13.06
N ASN A 39 1.30 -14.68 -12.37
CA ASN A 39 2.12 -14.36 -11.19
C ASN A 39 2.97 -13.09 -11.35
N THR A 40 3.46 -12.83 -12.57
CA THR A 40 4.21 -11.63 -12.94
C THR A 40 3.41 -10.34 -12.79
N VAL A 41 2.13 -10.32 -13.14
CA VAL A 41 1.24 -9.16 -13.01
C VAL A 41 1.01 -8.86 -11.53
N VAL A 42 0.64 -9.87 -10.75
CA VAL A 42 0.42 -9.73 -9.31
C VAL A 42 1.67 -9.25 -8.59
N LYS A 43 2.83 -9.86 -8.89
CA LYS A 43 4.13 -9.41 -8.39
C LYS A 43 4.39 -7.95 -8.72
N THR A 44 4.15 -7.54 -9.96
CA THR A 44 4.39 -6.16 -10.40
C THR A 44 3.49 -5.18 -9.65
N ILE A 45 2.21 -5.51 -9.45
CA ILE A 45 1.28 -4.64 -8.73
C ILE A 45 1.65 -4.54 -7.25
N VAL A 46 1.98 -5.65 -6.58
CA VAL A 46 2.39 -5.63 -5.16
C VAL A 46 3.68 -4.82 -4.99
N LEU A 47 4.65 -4.96 -5.89
CA LEU A 47 5.88 -4.16 -5.87
C LEU A 47 5.61 -2.67 -6.10
N HIS A 48 4.68 -2.34 -7.00
CA HIS A 48 4.28 -0.95 -7.22
C HIS A 48 3.64 -0.36 -5.95
N ILE A 49 2.72 -1.08 -5.33
CA ILE A 49 2.06 -0.66 -4.07
C ILE A 49 3.08 -0.47 -2.95
N SER A 50 4.04 -1.38 -2.78
CA SER A 50 5.06 -1.24 -1.73
C SER A 50 5.94 -0.01 -1.96
N ASN A 51 6.37 0.23 -3.20
CA ASN A 51 7.23 1.37 -3.53
C ASN A 51 6.50 2.70 -3.33
N GLU A 52 5.27 2.82 -3.83
CA GLU A 52 4.44 4.02 -3.64
C GLU A 52 4.19 4.29 -2.15
N MET A 53 3.92 3.24 -1.36
CA MET A 53 3.73 3.36 0.07
C MET A 53 5.01 3.82 0.79
N GLU A 54 6.19 3.35 0.37
CA GLU A 54 7.46 3.79 0.93
C GLU A 54 7.72 5.28 0.66
N GLU A 55 7.46 5.75 -0.56
CA GLU A 55 7.61 7.15 -0.92
C GLU A 55 6.67 8.05 -0.12
N ILE A 56 5.38 7.68 -0.04
CA ILE A 56 4.39 8.42 0.76
C ILE A 56 4.78 8.46 2.24
N VAL A 57 5.24 7.34 2.80
CA VAL A 57 5.75 7.30 4.18
C VAL A 57 6.95 8.24 4.34
N GLY A 58 7.87 8.29 3.37
CA GLY A 58 8.98 9.23 3.35
C GLY A 58 8.51 10.68 3.45
N GLU A 59 7.54 11.07 2.64
CA GLU A 59 6.99 12.43 2.63
C GLU A 59 6.22 12.77 3.92
N MET A 60 5.47 11.82 4.48
CA MET A 60 4.69 12.01 5.72
C MET A 60 5.58 12.07 6.97
N LYS A 61 6.76 11.42 6.96
CA LYS A 61 7.74 11.54 8.06
C LYS A 61 8.23 12.97 8.26
N GLU A 62 8.35 13.74 7.18
CA GLU A 62 8.74 15.14 7.25
C GLU A 62 7.66 16.00 7.94
N GLN A 63 6.39 15.60 7.89
CA GLN A 63 5.27 16.34 8.50
C GLN A 63 4.93 15.89 9.92
N HIS A 64 4.89 14.58 10.17
CA HIS A 64 4.39 14.03 11.44
C HIS A 64 5.51 13.48 12.34
N GLY A 65 6.76 13.52 11.87
CA GLY A 65 7.95 13.01 12.53
C GLY A 65 8.19 11.51 12.30
N GLU A 66 9.46 11.14 12.18
CA GLU A 66 9.88 9.76 11.86
C GLU A 66 9.42 8.69 12.85
N SER A 67 9.18 9.08 14.10
CA SER A 67 8.79 8.19 15.18
C SER A 67 7.29 7.87 15.21
N HIS A 68 6.48 8.41 14.29
CA HIS A 68 5.04 8.17 14.30
C HIS A 68 4.73 6.66 14.17
N PRO A 69 3.93 6.05 15.08
CA PRO A 69 3.68 4.61 15.10
C PRO A 69 3.13 4.07 13.78
N VAL A 70 2.23 4.83 13.13
CA VAL A 70 1.64 4.45 11.84
C VAL A 70 2.70 4.41 10.74
N LEU A 71 3.62 5.39 10.68
CA LEU A 71 4.67 5.44 9.67
C LEU A 71 5.70 4.30 9.86
N ARG A 72 6.02 3.96 11.11
CA ARG A 72 6.88 2.80 11.40
C ARG A 72 6.22 1.49 10.96
N LYS A 73 4.92 1.33 11.22
CA LYS A 73 4.15 0.16 10.79
C LYS A 73 4.06 0.08 9.26
N ALA A 74 3.76 1.20 8.60
CA ALA A 74 3.66 1.28 7.14
C ALA A 74 4.99 0.94 6.46
N LYS A 75 6.12 1.42 6.98
CA LYS A 75 7.44 1.04 6.47
C LYS A 75 7.72 -0.46 6.64
N ALA A 76 7.50 -1.00 7.85
CA ALA A 76 7.76 -2.41 8.13
C ALA A 76 6.91 -3.36 7.27
N GLU A 77 5.65 -3.00 7.03
CA GLU A 77 4.76 -3.77 6.19
C GLU A 77 5.08 -3.62 4.70
N SER A 78 5.42 -2.41 4.22
CA SER A 78 5.91 -2.22 2.86
C SER A 78 7.14 -3.10 2.58
N ASP A 79 8.12 -3.11 3.50
CA ASP A 79 9.32 -3.95 3.41
C ASP A 79 9.00 -5.45 3.42
N ARG A 80 7.92 -5.85 4.10
CA ARG A 80 7.47 -7.26 4.10
C ARG A 80 6.87 -7.62 2.76
N MET A 81 5.94 -6.80 2.26
CA MET A 81 5.27 -7.02 0.97
C MET A 81 6.27 -7.04 -0.18
N GLU A 82 7.25 -6.14 -0.19
CA GLU A 82 8.28 -6.09 -1.22
C GLU A 82 9.13 -7.37 -1.23
N ARG A 83 9.54 -7.85 -0.04
CA ARG A 83 10.30 -9.11 0.10
C ARG A 83 9.50 -10.32 -0.36
N GLU A 84 8.25 -10.43 0.08
CA GLU A 84 7.35 -11.51 -0.30
C GLU A 84 7.10 -11.51 -1.81
N ALA A 85 6.84 -10.35 -2.42
CA ALA A 85 6.65 -10.22 -3.86
C ALA A 85 7.92 -10.55 -4.66
N LYS A 86 9.11 -10.14 -4.19
CA LYS A 86 10.39 -10.49 -4.82
C LYS A 86 10.64 -12.00 -4.83
N ALA A 87 10.20 -12.71 -3.79
CA ALA A 87 10.31 -14.16 -3.67
C ALA A 87 9.35 -14.95 -4.57
N ILE A 88 8.37 -14.29 -5.21
CA ILE A 88 7.53 -14.93 -6.23
C ILE A 88 8.38 -15.21 -7.47
N GLU A 89 8.74 -16.47 -7.66
CA GLU A 89 9.32 -16.99 -8.89
C GLU A 89 8.23 -17.29 -9.95
N PRO A 90 8.54 -17.15 -11.25
CA PRO A 90 7.60 -17.45 -12.34
C PRO A 90 7.05 -18.88 -12.33
N GLU A 91 7.79 -19.83 -11.76
CA GLU A 91 7.49 -21.26 -11.74
C GLU A 91 6.48 -21.66 -10.66
N HIS A 92 6.18 -20.78 -9.70
CA HIS A 92 5.18 -21.07 -8.67
C HIS A 92 3.79 -21.25 -9.28
N GLU A 93 2.98 -22.15 -8.73
CA GLU A 93 1.58 -22.24 -9.14
C GLU A 93 0.77 -21.09 -8.54
N ALA A 94 -0.23 -20.62 -9.28
CA ALA A 94 -1.09 -19.51 -8.84
C ALA A 94 -1.78 -19.81 -7.50
N GLU A 95 -2.11 -21.08 -7.23
CA GLU A 95 -2.74 -21.53 -5.99
C GLU A 95 -1.81 -21.41 -4.77
N ASP A 96 -0.50 -21.59 -4.96
CA ASP A 96 0.50 -21.50 -3.89
C ASP A 96 0.75 -20.04 -3.48
N ILE A 97 0.69 -19.12 -4.45
CA ILE A 97 0.92 -17.69 -4.19
C ILE A 97 -0.34 -16.95 -3.74
N ALA A 98 -1.53 -17.45 -4.09
CA ALA A 98 -2.80 -16.76 -3.83
C ALA A 98 -3.00 -16.37 -2.35
N PRO A 99 -2.69 -17.21 -1.34
CA PRO A 99 -2.81 -16.83 0.07
C PRO A 99 -1.89 -15.67 0.47
N MET A 100 -0.65 -15.69 -0.03
CA MET A 100 0.35 -14.63 0.25
C MET A 100 -0.10 -13.31 -0.37
N VAL A 101 -0.54 -13.36 -1.63
CA VAL A 101 -1.02 -12.19 -2.36
C VAL A 101 -2.23 -11.60 -1.65
N LYS A 102 -3.23 -12.42 -1.30
CA LYS A 102 -4.42 -11.98 -0.57
C LYS A 102 -4.05 -11.28 0.74
N LYS A 103 -3.14 -11.87 1.51
CA LYS A 103 -2.64 -11.28 2.76
C LYS A 103 -1.94 -9.94 2.52
N ASN A 104 -1.16 -9.80 1.44
CA ASN A 104 -0.49 -8.55 1.11
C ASN A 104 -1.49 -7.46 0.73
N VAL A 105 -2.53 -7.81 -0.02
CA VAL A 105 -3.61 -6.86 -0.37
C VAL A 105 -4.39 -6.40 0.87
N GLU A 106 -4.77 -7.34 1.74
CA GLU A 106 -5.44 -7.01 3.01
C GLU A 106 -4.56 -6.11 3.91
N SER A 107 -3.26 -6.41 3.97
CA SER A 107 -2.31 -5.59 4.73
C SER A 107 -2.17 -4.19 4.15
N ALA A 108 -2.11 -4.07 2.82
CA ALA A 108 -2.06 -2.78 2.13
C ALA A 108 -3.32 -1.95 2.36
N ASP A 109 -4.51 -2.56 2.30
CA ASP A 109 -5.81 -1.92 2.58
C ASP A 109 -5.86 -1.34 4.01
N ASP A 110 -5.45 -2.13 5.01
CA ASP A 110 -5.43 -1.67 6.41
C ASP A 110 -4.43 -0.55 6.67
N LEU A 111 -3.27 -0.59 6.00
CA LEU A 111 -2.27 0.48 6.09
C LEU A 111 -2.76 1.76 5.44
N MET A 112 -3.42 1.66 4.28
CA MET A 112 -3.99 2.81 3.61
C MET A 112 -5.03 3.52 4.46
N LYS A 113 -5.94 2.77 5.08
CA LYS A 113 -6.88 3.35 6.06
C LYS A 113 -6.17 4.04 7.21
N SER A 114 -5.09 3.44 7.71
CA SER A 114 -4.29 4.01 8.80
C SER A 114 -3.57 5.30 8.38
N LEU A 115 -3.00 5.36 7.18
CA LEU A 115 -2.31 6.54 6.63
C LEU A 115 -3.31 7.66 6.32
N MET A 116 -4.47 7.34 5.76
CA MET A 116 -5.54 8.30 5.49
C MET A 116 -6.09 8.89 6.80
N ALA A 117 -6.33 8.05 7.82
CA ALA A 117 -6.77 8.52 9.14
C ALA A 117 -5.70 9.39 9.82
N MET A 118 -4.44 8.99 9.76
CA MET A 118 -3.32 9.78 10.31
C MET A 118 -3.22 11.18 9.67
N ARG A 119 -3.53 11.31 8.37
CA ARG A 119 -3.57 12.62 7.69
C ARG A 119 -4.74 13.49 8.18
N GLU A 120 -5.83 12.88 8.62
CA GLU A 120 -6.99 13.60 9.18
C GLU A 120 -6.74 14.06 10.63
N GLU A 121 -5.72 13.50 11.29
CA GLU A 121 -5.22 14.00 12.58
C GLU A 121 -4.31 15.23 12.35
N GLU A 122 -4.48 16.28 13.17
CA GLU A 122 -3.70 17.52 13.03
C GLU A 122 -2.18 17.22 13.01
N PRO A 123 -1.42 17.75 12.02
CA PRO A 123 0.03 17.70 12.02
C PRO A 123 0.59 18.37 13.29
N LYS A 124 1.70 17.85 13.83
CA LYS A 124 2.36 18.44 15.01
C LYS A 124 3.17 19.69 14.66
#